data_AF-A0A2S5X8B4-F1
#
_entry.id   AF-A0A2S5X8B4-F1
#
_cell.length_a   1.000
_cell.length_b   1.000
_cell.length_c   1.000
_cell.angle_alpha   90.00
_cell.angle_beta   90.00
_cell.angle_gamma   90.00
#
_symmetry.space_group_name_H-M   'P 1'
#
loop_
_entity.id
_entity.type
_entity.pdbx_description
1 polymer ?
#
loop_
_entity_poly.entity_id
_entity_poly.type
_entity_poly.pdbx_seq_one_letter_code
_entity_poly.pdbx_strand_id
1 'polypeptide(L)'
;MITPRRSLGRICGAALVPRVRPAVRRREIPASHVATSEERESAVSDAPRRVSFGEAFVAVDVTSRAPLYAQVIAQMEEALRRRVLQSGDLLPTERQLCEGFGVARSTLRRAMGDIEARGLISRTQGSGTRVEGAAAIQHHPETSHTLFELIAASKREPSTDVREFSWTHADADVSSVTGFPIGARLLHIVRDRYASGVPIASFENYVRPDAVVFDEETLTRGSIEAEFAGNGWAADRIEYKLTAVVLDDVLAGSLQMSVGTPALREHRRSYRGGVYYNIGINTYHPINHSITGVVDGMDPARG
;
A
#
# COMPACT_ATOMS: atom_id res chain seq x y z
N MET A 1 43.72 21.29 -56.64
CA MET A 1 43.62 19.87 -56.23
C MET A 1 43.71 19.81 -54.71
N ILE A 2 42.71 19.17 -54.09
CA ILE A 2 42.73 18.52 -52.76
C ILE A 2 42.89 19.44 -51.52
N THR A 3 41.75 19.66 -50.87
CA THR A 3 41.49 19.90 -49.42
C THR A 3 41.89 18.69 -48.56
N PRO A 4 41.75 18.67 -47.20
CA PRO A 4 42.09 19.65 -46.15
C PRO A 4 42.64 18.96 -44.85
N ARG A 5 42.65 19.73 -43.74
CA ARG A 5 42.31 19.37 -42.33
C ARG A 5 43.41 19.18 -41.26
N ARG A 6 43.42 20.20 -40.38
CA ARG A 6 43.58 20.22 -38.91
C ARG A 6 43.44 18.89 -38.16
N SER A 7 44.27 18.67 -37.13
CA SER A 7 43.82 18.35 -35.76
C SER A 7 44.98 18.53 -34.75
N LEU A 8 44.74 19.32 -33.70
CA LEU A 8 44.59 18.93 -32.29
C LEU A 8 45.90 18.98 -31.49
N GLY A 9 46.01 20.05 -30.72
CA GLY A 9 47.04 20.23 -29.71
C GLY A 9 46.62 19.65 -28.36
N ARG A 10 47.66 19.16 -27.68
CA ARG A 10 47.99 19.40 -26.28
C ARG A 10 47.40 18.52 -25.16
N ILE A 11 48.37 17.81 -24.57
CA ILE A 11 48.73 17.66 -23.14
C ILE A 11 48.20 16.41 -22.44
N CYS A 12 49.13 15.45 -22.33
CA CYS A 12 49.18 14.42 -21.30
C CYS A 12 49.32 15.04 -19.90
N GLY A 13 48.51 14.56 -18.97
CA GLY A 13 48.70 14.69 -17.53
C GLY A 13 47.92 13.56 -16.87
N ALA A 14 48.57 12.42 -16.67
CA ALA A 14 47.96 11.24 -16.06
C ALA A 14 47.76 11.49 -14.55
N ALA A 15 46.50 11.54 -14.10
CA ALA A 15 46.15 11.49 -12.70
C ALA A 15 45.96 10.02 -12.28
N LEU A 16 46.82 9.55 -11.38
CA LEU A 16 46.72 8.26 -10.69
C LEU A 16 45.40 8.20 -9.90
N VAL A 17 44.54 7.21 -10.21
CA VAL A 17 43.43 6.82 -9.34
C VAL A 17 43.97 5.77 -8.34
N PRO A 18 43.84 5.95 -7.02
CA PRO A 18 44.30 4.96 -6.06
C PRO A 18 43.39 3.73 -6.08
N ARG A 19 43.97 2.55 -6.33
CA ARG A 19 43.31 1.25 -6.14
C ARG A 19 43.11 1.00 -4.65
N VAL A 20 41.90 1.20 -4.14
CA VAL A 20 41.50 0.72 -2.82
C VAL A 20 41.25 -0.79 -2.92
N ARG A 21 42.11 -1.59 -2.28
CA ARG A 21 41.85 -3.03 -2.05
C ARG A 21 40.79 -3.17 -0.95
N PRO A 22 39.75 -4.00 -1.10
CA PRO A 22 38.89 -4.32 0.03
C PRO A 22 39.66 -5.24 0.99
N ALA A 23 39.97 -4.74 2.18
CA ALA A 23 40.45 -5.56 3.29
C ALA A 23 39.26 -6.30 3.90
N VAL A 24 38.97 -7.51 3.42
CA VAL A 24 38.03 -8.42 4.09
C VAL A 24 38.73 -8.96 5.35
N ARG A 25 38.52 -8.30 6.49
CA ARG A 25 38.75 -8.95 7.79
C ARG A 25 37.57 -9.88 8.03
N ARG A 26 37.83 -11.20 8.04
CA ARG A 26 36.90 -12.18 8.61
C ARG A 26 36.69 -11.80 10.08
N ARG A 27 35.51 -11.27 10.42
CA ARG A 27 35.05 -11.25 11.81
C ARG A 27 34.58 -12.67 12.12
N GLU A 28 35.24 -13.31 13.08
CA GLU A 28 34.76 -14.54 13.70
C GLU A 28 33.39 -14.26 14.32
N ILE A 29 32.42 -15.12 13.99
CA ILE A 29 31.09 -15.13 14.61
C ILE A 29 31.29 -15.72 16.02
N PRO A 30 31.03 -14.98 17.11
CA PRO A 30 31.09 -15.58 18.44
C PRO A 30 29.97 -16.59 18.60
N ALA A 31 30.32 -17.75 19.16
CA ALA A 31 29.41 -18.83 19.46
C ALA A 31 28.22 -18.37 20.32
N SER A 32 27.03 -18.83 19.92
CA SER A 32 25.80 -18.97 20.71
C SER A 32 25.79 -18.33 22.10
N HIS A 33 25.18 -17.14 22.21
CA HIS A 33 24.57 -16.73 23.48
C HIS A 33 23.36 -17.64 23.72
N VAL A 34 23.53 -18.61 24.61
CA VAL A 34 22.41 -19.30 25.26
C VAL A 34 21.77 -18.25 26.18
N ALA A 35 20.60 -17.76 25.78
CA ALA A 35 19.81 -16.83 26.59
C ALA A 35 19.61 -17.44 27.99
N THR A 36 19.97 -16.68 29.02
CA THR A 36 19.75 -17.04 30.41
C THR A 36 18.26 -17.13 30.69
N SER A 37 17.88 -17.99 31.65
CA SER A 37 16.49 -18.30 31.99
C SER A 37 15.65 -17.10 32.49
N GLU A 38 16.27 -15.94 32.73
CA GLU A 38 15.59 -14.73 33.21
C GLU A 38 15.25 -13.72 32.08
N GLU A 39 15.85 -13.83 30.89
CA GLU A 39 15.55 -12.96 29.73
C GLU A 39 14.37 -13.46 28.88
N ARG A 40 13.79 -14.62 29.22
CA ARG A 40 12.62 -15.21 28.54
C ARG A 40 11.27 -14.72 29.09
N GLU A 41 11.26 -13.89 30.13
CA GLU A 41 10.03 -13.49 30.84
C GLU A 41 9.36 -12.20 30.31
N SER A 42 9.76 -11.70 29.14
CA SER A 42 9.04 -10.63 28.41
C SER A 42 8.48 -11.08 27.05
N ALA A 43 8.20 -12.38 26.89
CA ALA A 43 7.38 -12.86 25.80
C ALA A 43 5.94 -12.31 25.96
N VAL A 44 5.56 -11.38 25.09
CA VAL A 44 4.19 -10.89 24.93
C VAL A 44 3.26 -12.11 24.85
N SER A 45 2.29 -12.19 25.75
CA SER A 45 1.29 -13.26 25.81
C SER A 45 0.67 -13.50 24.42
N ASP A 46 0.89 -14.70 23.87
CA ASP A 46 0.38 -15.19 22.57
C ASP A 46 -1.15 -15.45 22.55
N ALA A 47 -1.85 -15.10 23.63
CA ALA A 47 -3.31 -15.19 23.68
C ALA A 47 -3.95 -14.01 22.91
N PRO A 48 -4.86 -14.28 21.96
CA PRO A 48 -5.48 -13.22 21.18
C PRO A 48 -6.31 -12.29 22.06
N ARG A 49 -6.07 -10.98 21.92
CA ARG A 49 -6.73 -9.92 22.68
C ARG A 49 -8.24 -9.94 22.41
N ARG A 50 -9.06 -10.02 23.46
CA ARG A 50 -10.52 -9.91 23.33
C ARG A 50 -10.96 -8.48 23.60
N VAL A 51 -11.54 -7.84 22.59
CA VAL A 51 -12.04 -6.46 22.66
C VAL A 51 -13.33 -6.44 23.48
N SER A 52 -13.47 -5.43 24.35
CA SER A 52 -14.72 -5.24 25.09
C SER A 52 -15.75 -4.46 24.26
N PHE A 53 -17.06 -4.62 24.56
CA PHE A 53 -18.09 -3.93 23.78
C PHE A 53 -17.92 -2.41 23.82
N GLY A 54 -17.83 -1.82 25.03
CA GLY A 54 -17.75 -0.37 25.20
C GLY A 54 -16.43 0.26 24.74
N GLU A 55 -15.43 -0.56 24.42
CA GLU A 55 -14.21 -0.09 23.78
C GLU A 55 -14.42 0.23 22.30
N ALA A 56 -15.14 -0.64 21.58
CA ALA A 56 -15.30 -0.55 20.12
C ALA A 56 -16.67 -0.06 19.65
N PHE A 57 -17.70 -0.16 20.48
CA PHE A 57 -19.09 -0.06 20.04
C PHE A 57 -19.97 0.69 21.04
N VAL A 58 -21.10 1.19 20.54
CA VAL A 58 -22.21 1.77 21.30
C VAL A 58 -23.53 1.14 20.87
N ALA A 59 -24.55 1.23 21.73
CA ALA A 59 -25.89 0.75 21.40
C ALA A 59 -26.41 1.40 20.11
N VAL A 60 -27.19 0.65 19.31
CA VAL A 60 -27.77 1.20 18.08
C VAL A 60 -28.89 2.18 18.39
N ASP A 61 -29.10 3.15 17.50
CA ASP A 61 -30.18 4.11 17.61
C ASP A 61 -31.44 3.57 16.92
N VAL A 62 -32.40 3.13 17.74
CA VAL A 62 -33.70 2.61 17.27
C VAL A 62 -34.63 3.70 16.72
N THR A 63 -34.33 4.98 16.94
CA THR A 63 -35.11 6.11 16.42
C THR A 63 -34.63 6.58 15.05
N SER A 64 -33.42 6.17 14.65
CA SER A 64 -32.85 6.45 13.34
C SER A 64 -33.61 5.73 12.21
N ARG A 65 -33.63 6.35 11.02
CA ARG A 65 -34.18 5.74 9.80
C ARG A 65 -33.32 4.60 9.25
N ALA A 66 -32.08 4.47 9.72
CA ALA A 66 -31.16 3.42 9.27
C ALA A 66 -31.53 2.06 9.88
N PRO A 67 -31.59 0.97 9.09
CA PRO A 67 -31.82 -0.37 9.62
C PRO A 67 -30.78 -0.76 10.69
N LEU A 68 -31.21 -1.43 11.77
CA LEU A 68 -30.33 -1.76 12.90
C LEU A 68 -29.09 -2.58 12.50
N TYR A 69 -29.24 -3.54 11.59
CA TYR A 69 -28.10 -4.32 11.09
C TYR A 69 -27.07 -3.45 10.37
N ALA A 70 -27.52 -2.43 9.63
CA ALA A 70 -26.64 -1.50 8.91
C ALA A 70 -25.89 -0.58 9.88
N GLN A 71 -26.50 -0.21 11.00
CA GLN A 71 -25.81 0.52 12.06
C GLN A 71 -24.72 -0.32 12.72
N VAL A 72 -24.95 -1.62 12.95
CA VAL A 72 -23.91 -2.54 13.44
C VAL A 72 -22.74 -2.63 12.46
N ILE A 73 -23.03 -2.80 11.16
CA ILE A 73 -22.00 -2.83 10.10
C ILE A 73 -21.16 -1.55 10.13
N ALA A 74 -21.81 -0.38 10.12
CA ALA A 74 -21.12 0.91 10.11
C ALA A 74 -20.22 1.09 11.34
N GLN A 75 -20.67 0.66 12.53
CA GLN A 75 -19.83 0.71 13.73
C GLN A 75 -18.64 -0.25 13.67
N MET A 76 -18.81 -1.45 13.11
CA MET A 76 -17.70 -2.38 12.90
C MET A 76 -16.66 -1.84 11.93
N GLU A 77 -17.10 -1.27 10.81
CA GLU A 77 -16.23 -0.63 9.83
C GLU A 77 -15.51 0.58 10.42
N GLU A 78 -16.19 1.38 11.22
CA GLU A 78 -15.60 2.52 11.89
C GLU A 78 -14.56 2.10 12.94
N ALA A 79 -14.84 1.05 13.71
CA ALA A 79 -13.88 0.49 14.68
C ALA A 79 -12.67 -0.16 13.98
N LEU A 80 -12.93 -0.79 12.83
CA LEU A 80 -12.04 -1.03 11.68
C LEU A 80 -11.03 0.08 11.43
N ARG A 81 -11.59 1.13 10.84
CA ARG A 81 -10.94 2.32 10.34
C ARG A 81 -10.18 3.07 11.42
N ARG A 82 -10.74 3.19 12.63
CA ARG A 82 -10.10 3.82 13.78
C ARG A 82 -9.08 2.95 14.51
N ARG A 83 -8.86 1.70 14.06
CA ARG A 83 -7.95 0.71 14.68
C ARG A 83 -8.24 0.38 16.14
N VAL A 84 -9.50 0.56 16.54
CA VAL A 84 -9.98 0.05 17.83
C VAL A 84 -10.10 -1.47 17.75
N LEU A 85 -10.50 -1.98 16.58
CA LEU A 85 -10.37 -3.38 16.22
C LEU A 85 -9.11 -3.57 15.38
N GLN A 86 -8.26 -4.52 15.77
CA GLN A 86 -7.01 -4.82 15.08
C GLN A 86 -6.99 -6.26 14.58
N SER A 87 -6.14 -6.54 13.59
CA SER A 87 -5.95 -7.91 13.10
C SER A 87 -5.62 -8.87 14.23
N GLY A 88 -6.30 -10.01 14.26
CA GLY A 88 -6.11 -11.03 15.27
C GLY A 88 -6.91 -10.82 16.56
N ASP A 89 -7.50 -9.63 16.78
CA ASP A 89 -8.40 -9.39 17.92
C ASP A 89 -9.59 -10.36 17.88
N LEU A 90 -10.08 -10.75 19.06
CA LEU A 90 -11.33 -11.46 19.22
C LEU A 90 -12.43 -10.47 19.57
N LEU A 91 -13.54 -10.53 18.83
CA LEU A 91 -14.72 -9.74 19.16
C LEU A 91 -15.36 -10.25 20.46
N PRO A 92 -16.21 -9.41 21.11
CA PRO A 92 -17.11 -9.89 22.14
C PRO A 92 -17.95 -11.06 21.62
N THR A 93 -18.42 -11.91 22.54
CA THR A 93 -19.28 -13.04 22.16
C THR A 93 -20.57 -12.57 21.50
N GLU A 94 -21.21 -13.42 20.69
CA GLU A 94 -22.50 -13.10 20.05
C GLU A 94 -23.54 -12.60 21.07
N ARG A 95 -23.55 -13.19 22.27
CA ARG A 95 -24.43 -12.77 23.38
C ARG A 95 -24.11 -11.35 23.83
N GLN A 96 -22.83 -11.04 24.09
CA GLN A 96 -22.40 -9.70 24.51
C GLN A 96 -22.65 -8.65 23.44
N LEU A 97 -22.45 -8.99 22.16
CA LEU A 97 -22.76 -8.10 21.05
C LEU A 97 -24.26 -7.83 20.94
N CYS A 98 -25.11 -8.85 21.09
CA CYS A 98 -26.57 -8.65 21.10
C CYS A 98 -27.00 -7.74 22.25
N GLU A 99 -26.47 -8.00 23.46
CA GLU A 99 -26.78 -7.22 24.67
C GLU A 99 -26.28 -5.77 24.56
N GLY A 100 -25.03 -5.57 24.12
CA GLY A 100 -24.43 -4.24 24.00
C GLY A 100 -25.06 -3.40 22.90
N PHE A 101 -25.32 -3.99 21.72
CA PHE A 101 -26.00 -3.27 20.65
C PHE A 101 -27.49 -3.07 20.93
N GLY A 102 -28.13 -3.96 21.69
CA GLY A 102 -29.59 -3.95 21.89
C GLY A 102 -30.36 -4.53 20.70
N VAL A 103 -29.81 -5.55 20.03
CA VAL A 103 -30.41 -6.15 18.81
C VAL A 103 -30.70 -7.65 18.99
N ALA A 104 -31.69 -8.15 18.26
CA ALA A 104 -31.96 -9.59 18.19
C ALA A 104 -30.82 -10.35 17.50
N ARG A 105 -30.61 -11.62 17.89
CA ARG A 105 -29.57 -12.50 17.30
C ARG A 105 -29.65 -12.60 15.77
N SER A 106 -30.86 -12.64 15.20
CA SER A 106 -31.05 -12.67 13.75
C SER A 106 -30.50 -11.42 13.06
N THR A 107 -30.67 -10.25 13.68
CA THR A 107 -30.16 -8.96 13.17
C THR A 107 -28.65 -8.91 13.27
N LEU A 108 -28.08 -9.32 14.41
CA LEU A 108 -26.63 -9.40 14.58
C LEU A 108 -26.02 -10.39 13.57
N ARG A 109 -26.59 -11.59 13.42
CA ARG A 109 -26.06 -12.60 12.48
C ARG A 109 -26.07 -12.13 11.03
N ARG A 110 -27.08 -11.35 10.63
CA ARG A 110 -27.10 -10.70 9.32
C ARG A 110 -25.92 -9.74 9.17
N ALA A 111 -25.77 -8.80 10.10
CA ALA A 111 -24.66 -7.84 10.09
C ALA A 111 -23.29 -8.55 10.07
N MET A 112 -23.08 -9.52 10.96
CA MET A 112 -21.84 -10.30 11.02
C MET A 112 -21.61 -11.13 9.75
N GLY A 113 -22.67 -11.63 9.11
CA GLY A 113 -22.57 -12.32 7.81
C GLY A 113 -22.08 -11.39 6.70
N ASP A 114 -22.58 -10.16 6.66
CA ASP A 114 -22.15 -9.16 5.68
C ASP A 114 -20.67 -8.76 5.90
N ILE A 115 -20.24 -8.58 7.15
CA ILE A 115 -18.85 -8.25 7.51
C ILE A 115 -17.90 -9.42 7.21
N GLU A 116 -18.32 -10.66 7.48
CA GLU A 116 -17.56 -11.87 7.15
C GLU A 116 -17.45 -12.07 5.63
N ALA A 117 -18.52 -11.80 4.87
CA ALA A 117 -18.49 -11.87 3.41
C ALA A 117 -17.51 -10.86 2.79
N ARG A 118 -17.29 -9.71 3.46
CA ARG A 118 -16.28 -8.70 3.10
C ARG A 118 -14.87 -9.07 3.57
N GLY A 119 -14.68 -10.22 4.23
CA GLY A 119 -13.38 -10.70 4.70
C GLY A 119 -12.77 -9.90 5.86
N LEU A 120 -13.59 -9.12 6.59
CA LEU A 120 -13.14 -8.29 7.71
C LEU A 120 -13.12 -9.05 9.05
N ILE A 121 -13.81 -10.19 9.11
CA ILE A 121 -13.84 -11.09 10.26
C ILE A 121 -13.89 -12.53 9.78
N SER A 122 -13.52 -13.46 10.65
CA SER A 122 -13.73 -14.89 10.46
C SER A 122 -14.40 -15.50 11.70
N ARG A 123 -15.26 -16.50 11.49
CA ARG A 123 -15.89 -17.25 12.57
C ARG A 123 -15.36 -18.67 12.59
N THR A 124 -14.69 -19.04 13.67
CA THR A 124 -14.26 -20.41 13.91
C THR A 124 -15.03 -21.00 15.08
N GLN A 125 -15.67 -22.15 14.87
CA GLN A 125 -16.41 -22.85 15.93
C GLN A 125 -15.49 -23.12 17.13
N GLY A 126 -15.94 -22.72 18.32
CA GLY A 126 -15.18 -22.87 19.58
C GLY A 126 -14.12 -21.80 19.86
N SER A 127 -13.68 -21.01 18.87
CA SER A 127 -12.66 -19.96 19.07
C SER A 127 -13.23 -18.54 19.13
N GLY A 128 -14.49 -18.38 18.70
CA GLY A 128 -15.17 -17.08 18.64
C GLY A 128 -15.01 -16.40 17.28
N THR A 129 -15.31 -15.11 17.23
CA THR A 129 -15.17 -14.30 16.01
C THR A 129 -13.87 -13.52 16.08
N ARG A 130 -13.00 -13.73 15.10
CA ARG A 130 -11.72 -13.05 14.98
C ARG A 130 -11.85 -11.91 13.99
N VAL A 131 -11.27 -10.77 14.34
CA VAL A 131 -11.00 -9.68 13.42
C VAL A 131 -9.91 -10.16 12.48
N GLU A 132 -10.28 -10.35 11.22
CA GLU A 132 -9.31 -10.49 10.16
C GLU A 132 -8.92 -9.06 9.83
N GLY A 133 -7.75 -8.62 10.31
CA GLY A 133 -7.19 -7.39 9.74
C GLY A 133 -6.95 -7.73 8.29
N ALA A 134 -7.70 -7.04 7.44
CA ALA A 134 -7.98 -7.48 6.09
C ALA A 134 -6.70 -8.02 5.45
N ALA A 135 -6.60 -9.35 5.26
CA ALA A 135 -5.34 -10.03 4.97
C ALA A 135 -4.56 -9.22 3.94
N ALA A 136 -3.28 -8.96 4.22
CA ALA A 136 -2.51 -8.02 3.43
C ALA A 136 -2.71 -8.32 1.95
N ILE A 137 -3.12 -7.32 1.17
CA ILE A 137 -3.26 -7.52 -0.27
C ILE A 137 -1.88 -7.93 -0.79
N GLN A 138 -1.80 -9.15 -1.31
CA GLN A 138 -0.57 -9.67 -1.91
C GLN A 138 -0.47 -9.11 -3.32
N HIS A 139 0.49 -8.22 -3.50
CA HIS A 139 0.84 -7.69 -4.82
C HIS A 139 2.06 -8.44 -5.35
N HIS A 140 1.89 -9.05 -6.51
CA HIS A 140 2.92 -9.75 -7.27
C HIS A 140 3.40 -8.84 -8.41
N PRO A 141 4.60 -8.22 -8.30
CA PRO A 141 5.10 -7.27 -9.30
C PRO A 141 5.23 -7.87 -10.71
N GLU A 142 5.38 -9.18 -10.80
CA GLU A 142 5.43 -9.97 -12.04
C GLU A 142 4.07 -10.18 -12.71
N THR A 143 2.96 -9.93 -11.99
CA THR A 143 1.61 -10.06 -12.54
C THR A 143 1.09 -8.71 -13.01
N SER A 144 0.35 -8.69 -14.12
CA SER A 144 -0.29 -7.46 -14.64
C SER A 144 -1.48 -6.96 -13.80
N HIS A 145 -1.73 -7.55 -12.63
CA HIS A 145 -2.88 -7.21 -11.81
C HIS A 145 -2.70 -5.88 -11.10
N THR A 146 -3.70 -5.02 -11.24
CA THR A 146 -3.73 -3.74 -10.56
C THR A 146 -4.11 -3.92 -9.09
N LEU A 147 -3.73 -3.00 -8.20
CA LEU A 147 -4.17 -3.10 -6.78
C LEU A 147 -5.69 -3.13 -6.66
N PHE A 148 -6.40 -2.44 -7.56
CA PHE A 148 -7.87 -2.47 -7.64
C PHE A 148 -8.40 -3.89 -7.90
N GLU A 149 -7.83 -4.58 -8.90
CA GLU A 149 -8.19 -5.96 -9.22
C GLU A 149 -7.85 -6.93 -8.09
N LEU A 150 -6.71 -6.77 -7.45
CA LEU A 150 -6.30 -7.61 -6.31
C LEU A 150 -7.25 -7.46 -5.12
N ILE A 151 -7.70 -6.23 -4.84
CA ILE A 151 -8.70 -5.98 -3.80
C ILE A 151 -10.03 -6.67 -4.15
N ALA A 152 -10.53 -6.47 -5.37
CA ALA A 152 -11.75 -7.12 -5.83
C ALA A 152 -11.66 -8.66 -5.79
N ALA A 153 -10.52 -9.23 -6.21
CA ALA A 153 -10.26 -10.67 -6.16
C ALA A 153 -10.23 -11.22 -4.73
N SER A 154 -9.84 -10.39 -3.75
CA SER A 154 -9.91 -10.72 -2.32
C SER A 154 -11.32 -10.62 -1.73
N LYS A 155 -12.36 -10.42 -2.55
CA LYS A 155 -13.77 -10.23 -2.14
C LYS A 155 -13.99 -9.02 -1.23
N ARG A 156 -13.07 -8.05 -1.28
CA ARG A 156 -13.21 -6.75 -0.63
C ARG A 156 -13.65 -5.73 -1.67
N GLU A 157 -14.41 -4.74 -1.23
CA GLU A 157 -14.87 -3.67 -2.11
C GLU A 157 -13.75 -2.63 -2.25
N PRO A 158 -13.16 -2.44 -3.44
CA PRO A 158 -12.20 -1.38 -3.64
C PRO A 158 -12.90 -0.03 -3.76
N SER A 159 -12.43 0.96 -3.02
CA SER A 159 -12.86 2.35 -3.17
C SER A 159 -11.67 3.29 -3.23
N THR A 160 -11.87 4.45 -3.85
CA THR A 160 -10.81 5.45 -4.06
C THR A 160 -11.32 6.83 -3.73
N ASP A 161 -10.56 7.56 -2.93
CA ASP A 161 -10.74 8.99 -2.76
C ASP A 161 -9.69 9.70 -3.61
N VAL A 162 -10.12 10.59 -4.51
CA VAL A 162 -9.20 11.49 -5.24
C VAL A 162 -9.05 12.76 -4.42
N ARG A 163 -7.84 13.00 -3.91
CA ARG A 163 -7.51 14.18 -3.09
C ARG A 163 -6.97 15.35 -3.89
N GLU A 164 -6.35 15.06 -5.02
CA GLU A 164 -5.78 16.05 -5.93
C GLU A 164 -5.98 15.57 -7.37
N PHE A 165 -6.38 16.50 -8.25
CA PHE A 165 -6.51 16.29 -9.69
C PHE A 165 -6.30 17.64 -10.40
N SER A 166 -5.04 18.04 -10.61
CA SER A 166 -4.74 19.37 -11.15
C SER A 166 -3.53 19.38 -12.08
N TRP A 167 -3.51 20.36 -12.98
CA TRP A 167 -2.37 20.59 -13.86
C TRP A 167 -1.27 21.36 -13.13
N THR A 168 -0.05 20.88 -13.24
CA THR A 168 1.15 21.53 -12.69
C THR A 168 2.26 21.60 -13.74
N HIS A 169 3.34 22.32 -13.41
CA HIS A 169 4.60 22.30 -14.15
C HIS A 169 5.70 21.77 -13.24
N ALA A 170 6.56 20.89 -13.77
CA ALA A 170 7.68 20.39 -13.01
C ALA A 170 8.65 21.52 -12.66
N ASP A 171 8.81 21.85 -11.39
CA ASP A 171 9.91 22.68 -10.90
C ASP A 171 11.16 21.83 -10.65
N ALA A 172 12.17 22.38 -9.96
CA ALA A 172 13.39 21.66 -9.65
C ALA A 172 13.14 20.43 -8.75
N ASP A 173 12.23 20.56 -7.78
CA ASP A 173 11.94 19.50 -6.82
C ASP A 173 11.14 18.38 -7.48
N VAL A 174 10.07 18.71 -8.18
CA VAL A 174 9.28 17.75 -8.96
C VAL A 174 10.15 17.08 -10.02
N SER A 175 10.99 17.83 -10.72
CA SER A 175 11.92 17.26 -11.72
C SER A 175 12.89 16.27 -11.08
N SER A 176 13.45 16.58 -9.90
CA SER A 176 14.39 15.70 -9.21
C SER A 176 13.76 14.37 -8.78
N VAL A 177 12.51 14.38 -8.32
CA VAL A 177 11.79 13.20 -7.82
C VAL A 177 11.21 12.39 -8.98
N THR A 178 10.61 13.05 -9.96
CA THR A 178 9.89 12.41 -11.06
C THR A 178 10.81 12.02 -12.21
N GLY A 179 11.87 12.79 -12.48
CA GLY A 179 12.70 12.67 -13.68
C GLY A 179 12.10 13.33 -14.92
N PHE A 180 10.95 14.01 -14.83
CA PHE A 180 10.46 14.86 -15.91
C PHE A 180 11.31 16.14 -16.01
N PRO A 181 11.50 16.72 -17.21
CA PRO A 181 12.26 17.97 -17.36
C PRO A 181 11.58 19.13 -16.63
N ILE A 182 12.37 20.06 -16.08
CA ILE A 182 11.86 21.33 -15.53
C ILE A 182 11.02 22.06 -16.59
N GLY A 183 9.85 22.56 -16.20
CA GLY A 183 8.87 23.23 -17.05
C GLY A 183 7.93 22.28 -17.79
N ALA A 184 8.09 20.96 -17.67
CA ALA A 184 7.13 20.01 -18.26
C ALA A 184 5.76 20.17 -17.61
N ARG A 185 4.72 20.35 -18.44
CA ARG A 185 3.32 20.34 -17.99
C ARG A 185 2.90 18.91 -17.67
N LEU A 186 2.35 18.68 -16.49
CA LEU A 186 1.97 17.37 -15.98
C LEU A 186 0.59 17.45 -15.31
N LEU A 187 -0.19 16.38 -15.38
CA LEU A 187 -1.34 16.19 -14.50
C LEU A 187 -0.83 15.55 -13.21
N HIS A 188 -1.04 16.23 -12.09
CA HIS A 188 -0.76 15.75 -10.75
C HIS A 188 -2.03 15.18 -10.12
N ILE A 189 -1.93 13.97 -9.62
CA ILE A 189 -3.06 13.22 -9.08
C ILE A 189 -2.63 12.60 -7.75
N VAL A 190 -3.42 12.79 -6.70
CA VAL A 190 -3.21 12.13 -5.41
C VAL A 190 -4.47 11.36 -5.05
N ARG A 191 -4.33 10.07 -4.74
CA ARG A 191 -5.44 9.15 -4.48
C ARG A 191 -5.17 8.25 -3.31
N ASP A 192 -6.19 8.01 -2.51
CA ASP A 192 -6.13 7.04 -1.42
C ASP A 192 -7.02 5.86 -1.79
N ARG A 193 -6.48 4.65 -1.66
CA ARG A 193 -7.17 3.40 -1.99
C ARG A 193 -7.50 2.64 -0.73
N TYR A 194 -8.74 2.15 -0.68
CA TYR A 194 -9.25 1.37 0.41
C TYR A 194 -9.75 0.01 -0.06
N ALA A 195 -9.79 -0.94 0.87
CA ALA A 195 -10.49 -2.20 0.74
C ALA A 195 -11.54 -2.27 1.84
N SER A 196 -12.82 -2.20 1.48
CA SER A 196 -13.95 -2.17 2.41
C SER A 196 -13.79 -1.09 3.49
N GLY A 197 -13.40 0.13 3.10
CA GLY A 197 -13.22 1.29 4.00
C GLY A 197 -11.89 1.33 4.77
N VAL A 198 -11.04 0.31 4.66
CA VAL A 198 -9.73 0.24 5.33
C VAL A 198 -8.62 0.70 4.38
N PRO A 199 -7.73 1.63 4.77
CA PRO A 199 -6.69 2.16 3.88
C PRO A 199 -5.65 1.10 3.52
N ILE A 200 -5.33 1.03 2.22
CA ILE A 200 -4.36 0.09 1.65
C ILE A 200 -3.15 0.83 1.08
N ALA A 201 -3.34 1.97 0.40
CA ALA A 201 -2.24 2.72 -0.20
C ALA A 201 -2.63 4.17 -0.50
N SER A 202 -1.64 5.06 -0.46
CA SER A 202 -1.69 6.41 -1.04
C SER A 202 -0.86 6.41 -2.31
N PHE A 203 -1.45 6.92 -3.39
CA PHE A 203 -0.86 7.02 -4.72
C PHE A 203 -0.67 8.48 -5.08
N GLU A 204 0.52 8.84 -5.53
CA GLU A 204 0.78 10.12 -6.16
C GLU A 204 1.27 9.87 -7.59
N ASN A 205 0.59 10.46 -8.57
CA ASN A 205 0.92 10.29 -9.97
C ASN A 205 1.25 11.63 -10.63
N TYR A 206 2.27 11.62 -11.48
CA TYR A 206 2.55 12.69 -12.44
C TYR A 206 2.47 12.12 -13.85
N VAL A 207 1.52 12.61 -14.64
CA VAL A 207 1.18 12.08 -15.96
C VAL A 207 1.39 13.12 -17.04
N ARG A 208 2.02 12.75 -18.15
CA ARG A 208 2.13 13.65 -19.30
C ARG A 208 0.76 13.91 -19.95
N PRO A 209 0.54 15.11 -20.54
CA PRO A 209 -0.78 15.49 -21.05
C PRO A 209 -1.34 14.58 -22.14
N ASP A 210 -0.47 14.02 -22.97
CA ASP A 210 -0.83 13.11 -24.06
C ASP A 210 -1.37 11.75 -23.56
N ALA A 211 -0.98 11.34 -22.35
CA ALA A 211 -1.44 10.11 -21.71
C ALA A 211 -2.66 10.31 -20.80
N VAL A 212 -3.15 11.54 -20.61
CA VAL A 212 -4.36 11.80 -19.83
C VAL A 212 -5.59 11.46 -20.68
N VAL A 213 -6.15 10.29 -20.42
CA VAL A 213 -7.27 9.67 -21.17
C VAL A 213 -8.46 9.36 -20.27
N PHE A 214 -8.48 9.97 -19.09
CA PHE A 214 -9.43 9.76 -18.01
C PHE A 214 -9.73 11.09 -17.33
N ASP A 215 -10.80 11.13 -16.55
CA ASP A 215 -11.15 12.25 -15.69
C ASP A 215 -11.09 11.84 -14.21
N GLU A 216 -11.39 12.78 -13.32
CA GLU A 216 -11.40 12.53 -11.88
C GLU A 216 -12.42 11.44 -11.49
N GLU A 217 -13.60 11.43 -12.12
CA GLU A 217 -14.69 10.51 -11.78
C GLU A 217 -14.32 9.07 -12.14
N THR A 218 -13.73 8.82 -13.31
CA THR A 218 -13.33 7.46 -13.71
C THR A 218 -12.31 6.87 -12.75
N LEU A 219 -11.40 7.68 -12.19
CA LEU A 219 -10.40 7.22 -11.22
C LEU A 219 -11.00 6.79 -9.87
N THR A 220 -12.23 7.21 -9.55
CA THR A 220 -12.93 6.74 -8.34
C THR A 220 -13.42 5.29 -8.47
N ARG A 221 -13.75 4.88 -9.71
CA ARG A 221 -14.41 3.60 -10.03
C ARG A 221 -13.46 2.52 -10.56
N GLY A 222 -12.18 2.85 -10.76
CA GLY A 222 -11.24 1.95 -11.44
C GLY A 222 -9.77 2.13 -11.08
N SER A 223 -8.92 1.54 -11.90
CA SER A 223 -7.46 1.65 -11.84
C SER A 223 -6.96 2.59 -12.94
N ILE A 224 -5.97 3.43 -12.62
CA ILE A 224 -5.35 4.32 -13.62
C ILE A 224 -4.61 3.51 -14.69
N GLU A 225 -4.06 2.35 -14.34
CA GLU A 225 -3.44 1.42 -15.27
C GLU A 225 -4.45 0.84 -16.27
N ALA A 226 -5.66 0.52 -15.80
CA ALA A 226 -6.73 0.07 -16.68
C ALA A 226 -7.17 1.18 -17.64
N GLU A 227 -7.27 2.42 -17.16
CA GLU A 227 -7.57 3.59 -18.00
C GLU A 227 -6.47 3.81 -19.06
N PHE A 228 -5.20 3.73 -18.69
CA PHE A 228 -4.10 3.79 -19.67
C PHE A 228 -4.21 2.65 -20.69
N ALA A 229 -4.44 1.42 -20.24
CA ALA A 229 -4.49 0.26 -21.12
C ALA A 229 -5.66 0.30 -22.12
N GLY A 230 -6.84 0.68 -21.64
CA GLY A 230 -8.06 0.80 -22.45
C GLY A 230 -7.98 1.88 -23.55
N ASN A 231 -7.07 2.84 -23.39
CA ASN A 231 -6.97 4.02 -24.27
C ASN A 231 -5.62 4.11 -25.00
N GLY A 232 -4.96 2.97 -25.26
CA GLY A 232 -3.76 2.91 -26.11
C GLY A 232 -2.43 3.27 -25.42
N TRP A 233 -2.45 3.54 -24.11
CA TRP A 233 -1.29 3.87 -23.28
C TRP A 233 -0.83 2.72 -22.38
N ALA A 234 -1.23 1.48 -22.68
CA ALA A 234 -0.73 0.28 -22.00
C ALA A 234 0.80 0.27 -21.98
N ALA A 235 1.40 0.27 -20.78
CA ALA A 235 2.85 0.31 -20.65
C ALA A 235 3.50 -0.93 -21.29
N ASP A 236 4.54 -0.75 -22.08
CA ASP A 236 5.36 -1.84 -22.64
C ASP A 236 6.64 -2.08 -21.82
N ARG A 237 7.03 -1.10 -21.00
CA ARG A 237 8.09 -1.22 -20.00
C ARG A 237 7.66 -0.50 -18.74
N ILE A 238 7.89 -1.17 -17.61
CA ILE A 238 7.71 -0.62 -16.27
C ILE A 238 9.04 -0.76 -15.54
N GLU A 239 9.49 0.32 -14.91
CA GLU A 239 10.62 0.31 -13.97
C GLU A 239 10.09 0.60 -12.58
N TYR A 240 10.40 -0.25 -11.61
CA TYR A 240 10.05 -0.03 -10.21
C TYR A 240 11.28 0.07 -9.33
N LYS A 241 11.21 0.95 -8.34
CA LYS A 241 12.17 1.07 -7.24
C LYS A 241 11.42 1.03 -5.93
N LEU A 242 11.74 0.04 -5.09
CA LEU A 242 11.19 -0.09 -3.74
C LEU A 242 12.15 0.50 -2.71
N THR A 243 11.60 1.26 -1.76
CA THR A 243 12.34 1.91 -0.68
C THR A 243 11.52 1.89 0.62
N ALA A 244 12.20 2.01 1.75
CA ALA A 244 11.53 2.30 3.02
C ALA A 244 11.38 3.81 3.21
N VAL A 245 10.28 4.23 3.81
CA VAL A 245 9.96 5.62 4.15
C VAL A 245 9.38 5.66 5.56
N VAL A 246 9.56 6.80 6.23
CA VAL A 246 8.87 7.14 7.48
C VAL A 246 7.69 8.03 7.15
N LEU A 247 6.49 7.70 7.62
CA LEU A 247 5.28 8.48 7.34
C LEU A 247 5.36 9.86 8.01
N ASP A 248 5.16 10.90 7.21
CA ASP A 248 4.87 12.26 7.65
C ASP A 248 3.40 12.40 8.09
N ASP A 249 2.98 13.59 8.48
CA ASP A 249 1.61 13.89 8.91
C ASP A 249 0.57 13.63 7.81
N VAL A 250 0.86 14.03 6.57
CA VAL A 250 -0.05 13.86 5.43
C VAL A 250 -0.30 12.38 5.14
N LEU A 251 0.76 11.59 5.00
CA LEU A 251 0.65 10.17 4.69
C LEU A 251 0.19 9.36 5.90
N ALA A 252 0.55 9.74 7.12
CA ALA A 252 0.04 9.11 8.33
C ALA A 252 -1.48 9.31 8.45
N GLY A 253 -2.00 10.50 8.15
CA GLY A 253 -3.43 10.77 8.09
C GLY A 253 -4.14 9.91 7.04
N SER A 254 -3.61 9.90 5.82
CA SER A 254 -4.13 9.11 4.69
C SER A 254 -4.16 7.59 4.99
N LEU A 255 -3.07 7.06 5.55
CA LEU A 255 -2.94 5.63 5.87
C LEU A 255 -3.47 5.26 7.26
N GLN A 256 -4.05 6.21 8.01
CA GLN A 256 -4.56 6.01 9.37
C GLN A 256 -3.51 5.34 10.28
N MET A 257 -2.29 5.86 10.22
CA MET A 257 -1.12 5.45 10.99
C MET A 257 -0.67 6.59 11.90
N SER A 258 0.23 6.28 12.84
CA SER A 258 0.98 7.32 13.55
C SER A 258 2.08 7.89 12.67
N VAL A 259 2.33 9.21 12.78
CA VAL A 259 3.56 9.84 12.24
C VAL A 259 4.78 9.08 12.76
N GLY A 260 5.79 8.88 11.92
CA GLY A 260 6.98 8.11 12.29
C GLY A 260 6.88 6.62 11.97
N THR A 261 5.71 6.11 11.56
CA THR A 261 5.55 4.71 11.18
C THR A 261 6.38 4.39 9.92
N PRO A 262 7.19 3.31 9.91
CA PRO A 262 7.84 2.84 8.70
C PRO A 262 6.84 2.25 7.69
N ALA A 263 6.98 2.58 6.42
CA ALA A 263 6.16 2.08 5.33
C ALA A 263 7.00 1.77 4.07
N LEU A 264 6.42 1.00 3.16
CA LEU A 264 7.02 0.69 1.87
C LEU A 264 6.60 1.74 0.84
N ARG A 265 7.57 2.26 0.08
CA ARG A 265 7.34 3.16 -1.04
C ARG A 265 7.87 2.58 -2.34
N GLU A 266 7.04 2.61 -3.35
CA GLU A 266 7.36 2.27 -4.73
C GLU A 266 7.41 3.52 -5.60
N HIS A 267 8.48 3.67 -6.37
CA HIS A 267 8.53 4.59 -7.52
C HIS A 267 8.38 3.74 -8.77
N ARG A 268 7.25 3.87 -9.45
CA ARG A 268 6.89 3.10 -10.64
C ARG A 268 6.85 4.01 -11.85
N ARG A 269 7.78 3.86 -12.78
CA ARG A 269 7.83 4.59 -14.06
C ARG A 269 7.28 3.75 -15.18
N SER A 270 6.33 4.31 -15.92
CA SER A 270 5.67 3.65 -17.05
C SER A 270 6.15 4.26 -18.37
N TYR A 271 6.45 3.38 -19.32
CA TYR A 271 6.89 3.74 -20.66
C TYR A 271 6.00 3.09 -21.72
N ARG A 272 5.82 3.78 -22.84
CA ARG A 272 5.13 3.27 -24.04
C ARG A 272 5.87 3.73 -25.29
N GLY A 273 6.32 2.79 -26.12
CA GLY A 273 7.11 3.10 -27.33
C GLY A 273 8.38 3.90 -27.01
N GLY A 274 8.98 3.67 -25.84
CA GLY A 274 10.12 4.45 -25.32
C GLY A 274 9.76 5.82 -24.72
N VAL A 275 8.49 6.26 -24.79
CA VAL A 275 8.01 7.50 -24.17
C VAL A 275 7.74 7.27 -22.68
N TYR A 276 8.48 7.96 -21.82
CA TYR A 276 8.18 8.05 -20.39
C TYR A 276 6.96 8.94 -20.17
N TYR A 277 5.85 8.38 -19.68
CA TYR A 277 4.57 9.09 -19.63
C TYR A 277 3.94 9.21 -18.24
N ASN A 278 4.32 8.35 -17.29
CA ASN A 278 3.75 8.37 -15.94
C ASN A 278 4.78 7.91 -14.91
N ILE A 279 4.79 8.56 -13.76
CA ILE A 279 5.36 8.01 -12.52
C ILE A 279 4.28 7.93 -11.45
N GLY A 280 4.19 6.76 -10.81
CA GLY A 280 3.51 6.58 -9.54
C GLY A 280 4.51 6.55 -8.39
N ILE A 281 4.27 7.35 -7.37
CA ILE A 281 4.96 7.33 -6.08
C ILE A 281 3.94 6.76 -5.09
N ASN A 282 4.02 5.45 -4.87
CA ASN A 282 3.00 4.70 -4.16
C ASN A 282 3.51 4.40 -2.76
N THR A 283 2.79 4.81 -1.72
CA THR A 283 3.11 4.47 -0.33
C THR A 283 2.06 3.50 0.18
N TYR A 284 2.50 2.30 0.59
CA TYR A 284 1.60 1.22 0.99
C TYR A 284 1.42 1.16 2.50
N HIS A 285 0.22 0.79 2.92
CA HIS A 285 -0.11 0.58 4.31
C HIS A 285 0.70 -0.61 4.88
N PRO A 286 1.51 -0.42 5.95
CA PRO A 286 2.52 -1.40 6.37
C PRO A 286 1.96 -2.70 6.95
N ILE A 287 0.67 -2.73 7.29
CA ILE A 287 -0.02 -3.90 7.85
C ILE A 287 -1.02 -4.52 6.86
N ASN A 288 -1.58 -3.71 5.95
CA ASN A 288 -2.73 -4.11 5.13
C ASN A 288 -2.33 -4.42 3.68
N HIS A 289 -1.05 -4.30 3.37
CA HIS A 289 -0.48 -4.57 2.06
C HIS A 289 0.88 -5.25 2.21
N SER A 290 1.18 -6.18 1.32
CA SER A 290 2.47 -6.87 1.25
C SER A 290 2.84 -7.11 -0.21
N ILE A 291 4.12 -6.96 -0.53
CA ILE A 291 4.65 -7.34 -1.85
C ILE A 291 5.36 -8.69 -1.71
N THR A 292 4.97 -9.65 -2.54
CA THR A 292 5.58 -10.98 -2.61
C THR A 292 5.99 -11.22 -4.06
N GLY A 293 7.19 -11.73 -4.28
CA GLY A 293 7.64 -12.12 -5.62
C GLY A 293 8.36 -13.47 -5.56
N VAL A 294 8.35 -14.18 -6.68
CA VAL A 294 9.13 -15.42 -6.86
C VAL A 294 10.27 -15.13 -7.83
N VAL A 295 11.50 -15.46 -7.42
CA VAL A 295 12.68 -15.38 -8.30
C VAL A 295 13.06 -16.82 -8.66
N ASP A 296 12.68 -17.24 -9.87
CA ASP A 296 13.16 -18.51 -10.42
C ASP A 296 14.66 -18.40 -10.74
N GLY A 297 15.39 -19.48 -10.50
CA GLY A 297 16.87 -19.51 -10.49
C GLY A 297 17.53 -18.77 -11.66
N MET A 298 18.46 -17.88 -11.32
CA MET A 298 19.32 -17.17 -12.27
C MET A 298 20.15 -18.20 -13.05
N ASP A 299 19.93 -18.34 -14.35
CA ASP A 299 20.77 -19.19 -15.21
C ASP A 299 22.23 -18.71 -15.11
N PRO A 300 23.16 -19.51 -14.54
CA PRO A 300 24.55 -19.09 -14.36
C PRO A 300 25.29 -18.86 -15.68
N ALA A 301 24.70 -19.21 -16.84
CA ALA A 301 25.31 -19.00 -18.16
C ALA A 301 25.08 -17.61 -18.77
N ARG A 302 24.40 -16.68 -18.09
CA ARG A 302 24.24 -15.28 -18.55
C ARG A 302 24.85 -14.29 -17.54
N GLY A 303 26.17 -14.21 -17.52
CA GLY A 303 26.96 -13.21 -16.78
C GLY A 303 28.13 -12.72 -17.61
#